data_AF-A0A2T5U229-F1
#
_entry.id   AF-A0A2T5U229-F1
#
_cell.length_a   1.000
_cell.length_b   1.000
_cell.length_c   1.000
_cell.angle_alpha   90.00
_cell.angle_beta   90.00
_cell.angle_gamma   90.00
#
_symmetry.space_group_name_H-M   'P 1'
#
loop_
_entity.id
_entity.type
_entity.pdbx_description
1 polymer ?
#
loop_
_entity_poly.entity_id
_entity_poly.type
_entity_poly.pdbx_seq_one_letter_code
_entity_poly.pdbx_strand_id
1 'polypeptide(L)'
;MRKLLVLPFVFCLASCGFGGPSKSDARDIFKSRWNADIDVTDLRCEEGGKEEYSCFIAYKITWNKGEIPMLIKVDDAIFRKVDGNWETDAFSQLGGA
;
A
#
# COMPACT_ATOMS: atom_id res chain seq x y z
N MET A 1 -50.46 15.05 23.26
CA MET A 1 -50.11 13.94 22.32
C MET A 1 -48.85 14.38 21.57
N ARG A 2 -47.69 13.75 21.80
CA ARG A 2 -47.00 12.81 20.86
C ARG A 2 -46.85 13.43 19.45
N LYS A 3 -45.66 13.70 18.90
CA LYS A 3 -44.40 12.92 18.96
C LYS A 3 -43.18 13.83 18.76
N LEU A 4 -42.17 13.62 19.60
CA LEU A 4 -40.76 13.80 19.26
C LEU A 4 -40.48 13.06 17.95
N LEU A 5 -39.89 13.73 16.97
CA LEU A 5 -39.25 13.05 15.84
C LEU A 5 -37.78 13.42 15.86
N VAL A 6 -37.07 12.74 16.77
CA VAL A 6 -35.62 12.57 16.70
C VAL A 6 -35.38 11.76 15.42
N LEU A 7 -34.80 12.38 14.41
CA LEU A 7 -34.17 11.64 13.32
C LEU A 7 -32.66 11.62 13.61
N PRO A 8 -32.13 10.51 14.16
CA PRO A 8 -30.71 10.26 14.15
C PRO A 8 -30.36 9.79 12.73
N PHE A 9 -30.28 10.72 11.78
CA PHE A 9 -29.73 10.41 10.47
C PHE A 9 -28.21 10.47 10.56
N VAL A 10 -27.68 9.34 11.01
CA VAL A 10 -26.51 8.66 10.46
C VAL A 10 -25.73 9.49 9.44
N PHE A 11 -24.72 10.21 9.93
CA PHE A 11 -23.43 10.24 9.23
C PHE A 11 -22.41 9.69 10.20
N CYS A 12 -22.45 8.36 10.35
CA CYS A 12 -21.18 7.64 10.40
C CYS A 12 -20.41 8.09 9.15
N LEU A 13 -19.51 9.06 9.31
CA LEU A 13 -18.28 9.10 8.51
C LEU A 13 -17.50 7.86 8.93
N ALA A 14 -18.06 6.70 8.56
CA ALA A 14 -17.38 5.45 8.53
C ALA A 14 -16.20 5.73 7.62
N SER A 15 -15.03 5.88 8.25
CA SER A 15 -13.75 5.42 7.75
C SER A 15 -13.82 5.06 6.27
N CYS A 16 -13.91 6.08 5.40
CA CYS A 16 -13.56 5.89 4.01
C CYS A 16 -12.07 5.63 4.10
N GLY A 17 -11.72 4.35 4.22
CA GLY A 17 -10.36 3.88 4.13
C GLY A 17 -9.78 4.61 2.94
N PHE A 18 -8.76 5.43 3.21
CA PHE A 18 -8.00 6.15 2.22
C PHE A 18 -7.83 5.18 1.05
N GLY A 19 -8.45 5.46 -0.10
CA GLY A 19 -8.70 4.46 -1.16
C GLY A 19 -7.44 3.88 -1.81
N GLY A 20 -6.27 4.19 -1.25
CA GLY A 20 -4.96 3.72 -1.63
C GLY A 20 -4.63 2.32 -1.12
N PRO A 21 -3.42 1.84 -1.46
CA PRO A 21 -2.97 0.49 -1.14
C PRO A 21 -2.77 0.32 0.37
N SER A 22 -3.03 -0.89 0.85
CA SER A 22 -2.64 -1.33 2.18
C SER A 22 -1.20 -1.85 2.20
N LYS A 23 -0.62 -1.99 3.40
CA LYS A 23 0.68 -2.66 3.58
C LYS A 23 0.68 -4.09 3.05
N SER A 24 -0.44 -4.80 3.16
CA SER A 24 -0.62 -6.13 2.57
C SER A 24 -0.61 -6.11 1.06
N ASP A 25 -1.29 -5.14 0.42
CA ASP A 25 -1.29 -5.02 -1.05
C ASP A 25 0.14 -4.81 -1.56
N ALA A 26 0.88 -3.86 -0.96
CA ALA A 26 2.27 -3.60 -1.31
C ALA A 26 3.17 -4.82 -1.07
N ARG A 27 3.01 -5.51 0.05
CA ARG A 27 3.76 -6.74 0.37
C ARG A 27 3.54 -7.82 -0.68
N ASP A 28 2.29 -8.05 -1.07
CA ASP A 28 1.94 -9.14 -1.98
C ASP A 28 2.50 -8.88 -3.39
N ILE A 29 2.47 -7.62 -3.84
CA ILE A 29 3.15 -7.19 -5.08
C ILE A 29 4.65 -7.49 -4.98
N PHE A 30 5.32 -7.08 -3.91
CA PHE A 30 6.78 -7.19 -3.77
C PHE A 30 7.24 -8.65 -3.64
N LYS A 31 6.47 -9.45 -2.90
CA LYS A 31 6.72 -10.88 -2.72
C LYS A 31 6.62 -11.63 -4.04
N SER A 32 5.63 -11.30 -4.87
CA SER A 32 5.47 -11.90 -6.20
C SER A 32 6.67 -11.56 -7.12
N ARG A 33 7.24 -10.37 -6.98
CA ARG A 33 8.32 -9.86 -7.85
C ARG A 33 9.69 -10.46 -7.53
N TRP A 34 10.08 -10.51 -6.25
CA TRP A 34 11.43 -10.95 -5.86
C TRP A 34 11.53 -12.39 -5.38
N ASN A 35 10.40 -13.09 -5.21
CA ASN A 35 10.36 -14.43 -4.64
C ASN A 35 11.13 -14.52 -3.30
N ALA A 36 10.91 -13.52 -2.45
CA ALA A 36 11.54 -13.34 -1.14
C ALA A 36 10.46 -13.07 -0.09
N ASP A 37 10.80 -13.21 1.19
CA ASP A 37 9.91 -12.76 2.25
C ASP A 37 10.03 -11.25 2.43
N ILE A 38 8.88 -10.57 2.47
CA ILE A 38 8.78 -9.11 2.50
C ILE A 38 8.00 -8.67 3.73
N ASP A 39 8.60 -7.81 4.53
CA ASP A 39 7.95 -7.14 5.66
C ASP A 39 7.86 -5.64 5.39
N VAL A 40 6.68 -5.15 5.02
CA VAL A 40 6.41 -3.72 4.80
C VAL A 40 6.21 -3.04 6.16
N THR A 41 7.28 -2.43 6.66
CA THR A 41 7.31 -1.77 7.97
C THR A 41 6.53 -0.46 7.99
N ASP A 42 6.59 0.33 6.92
CA ASP A 42 5.88 1.59 6.80
C ASP A 42 5.36 1.81 5.38
N LEU A 43 4.17 2.40 5.28
CA LEU A 43 3.51 2.75 4.03
C LEU A 43 2.66 3.99 4.30
N ARG A 44 2.98 5.08 3.61
CA ARG A 44 2.27 6.36 3.74
C ARG A 44 1.97 6.85 2.34
N CYS A 45 0.69 7.00 2.03
CA CYS A 45 0.23 7.35 0.69
C CYS A 45 -0.58 8.64 0.72
N GLU A 46 -0.40 9.45 -0.31
CA GLU A 46 -1.18 10.64 -0.61
C GLU A 46 -1.86 10.46 -1.96
N GLU A 47 -3.13 10.85 -2.07
CA GLU A 47 -3.88 10.76 -3.32
C GLU A 47 -3.38 11.82 -4.32
N GLY A 48 -2.80 11.36 -5.43
CA GLY A 48 -2.30 12.21 -6.52
C GLY A 48 -3.37 12.56 -7.57
N GLY A 49 -4.55 11.91 -7.50
CA GLY A 49 -5.68 12.07 -8.42
C GLY A 49 -5.82 10.89 -9.39
N LYS A 50 -7.01 10.71 -10.00
CA LYS A 50 -7.32 9.60 -10.93
C LYS A 50 -6.96 8.19 -10.39
N GLU A 51 -7.25 7.93 -9.11
CA GLU A 51 -6.92 6.65 -8.45
C GLU A 51 -5.42 6.32 -8.43
N GLU A 52 -4.59 7.37 -8.52
CA GLU A 52 -3.15 7.31 -8.35
C GLU A 52 -2.77 7.76 -6.93
N TYR A 53 -1.86 7.04 -6.29
CA TYR A 53 -1.37 7.30 -4.95
C TYR A 53 0.15 7.43 -4.96
N SER A 54 0.66 8.57 -4.54
CA SER A 54 2.09 8.75 -4.29
C SER A 54 2.38 8.24 -2.89
N CYS A 55 3.24 7.22 -2.78
CA CYS A 55 3.47 6.48 -1.57
C CYS A 55 4.95 6.43 -1.21
N PHE A 56 5.26 6.77 0.04
CA PHE A 56 6.49 6.38 0.68
C PHE A 56 6.34 4.95 1.21
N ILE A 57 7.30 4.06 0.91
CA ILE A 57 7.32 2.69 1.42
C ILE A 57 8.67 2.32 2.03
N ALA A 58 8.64 1.71 3.22
CA ALA A 58 9.81 1.15 3.88
C ALA A 58 9.59 -0.33 4.19
N TYR A 59 10.49 -1.19 3.74
CA TYR A 59 10.31 -2.64 3.81
C TYR A 59 11.62 -3.40 3.99
N LYS A 60 11.51 -4.61 4.53
CA LYS A 60 12.61 -5.55 4.70
C LYS A 60 12.44 -6.71 3.73
N ILE A 61 13.54 -7.09 3.08
CA ILE A 61 13.59 -8.26 2.21
C ILE A 61 14.45 -9.33 2.87
N THR A 62 13.92 -10.55 2.97
CA THR A 62 14.64 -11.72 3.48
C THR A 62 14.62 -12.84 2.43
N TRP A 63 15.79 -13.21 1.91
CA TRP A 63 15.90 -14.32 0.95
C TRP A 63 16.20 -15.63 1.66
N ASN A 64 15.42 -16.67 1.37
CA ASN A 64 15.58 -18.00 1.96
C ASN A 64 16.83 -18.76 1.46
N LYS A 65 17.58 -18.22 0.49
CA LYS A 65 18.79 -18.86 -0.04
C LYS A 65 20.03 -18.38 0.71
N GLY A 66 20.23 -18.96 1.89
CA GLY A 66 21.52 -19.27 2.52
C GLY A 66 22.45 -18.13 2.97
N GLU A 67 22.57 -17.03 2.23
CA GLU A 67 23.69 -16.09 2.43
C GLU A 67 23.36 -14.61 2.19
N ILE A 68 22.15 -14.26 1.73
CA ILE A 68 21.82 -12.85 1.48
C ILE A 68 21.32 -12.21 2.79
N PRO A 69 22.01 -11.17 3.31
CA PRO A 69 21.56 -10.48 4.51
C PRO A 69 20.19 -9.84 4.28
N MET A 70 19.43 -9.70 5.37
CA MET A 70 18.21 -8.90 5.38
C MET A 70 18.53 -7.50 4.83
N LEU A 71 17.84 -7.10 3.75
CA LEU A 71 17.97 -5.76 3.18
C LEU A 71 16.82 -4.89 3.67
N ILE A 72 17.15 -3.72 4.20
CA ILE A 72 16.18 -2.66 4.50
C ILE A 72 16.18 -1.70 3.32
N LYS A 73 15.01 -1.48 2.74
CA LYS A 73 14.82 -0.61 1.57
C LYS A 73 13.74 0.41 1.86
N VAL A 74 13.90 1.56 1.23
CA VAL A 74 12.96 2.67 1.26
C VAL A 74 12.84 3.17 -0.16
N ASP A 75 11.61 3.29 -0.65
CA ASP A 75 11.32 3.77 -1.99
C ASP A 75 10.16 4.77 -1.92
N ASP A 76 10.20 5.75 -2.81
CA ASP A 76 9.04 6.55 -3.17
C ASP A 76 8.46 5.94 -4.45
N ALA A 77 7.16 5.70 -4.45
CA ALA A 77 6.49 4.96 -5.50
C ALA A 77 5.08 5.43 -5.75
N ILE A 78 4.65 5.32 -6.99
CA ILE A 78 3.29 5.53 -7.41
C ILE A 78 2.55 4.20 -7.43
N PHE A 79 1.39 4.16 -6.79
CA PHE A 79 0.45 3.05 -6.84
C PHE A 79 -0.78 3.44 -7.65
N ARG A 80 -1.24 2.51 -8.49
CA ARG A 80 -2.42 2.67 -9.34
C ARG A 80 -3.25 1.42 -9.31
N LYS A 81 -4.56 1.55 -9.52
CA LYS A 81 -5.45 0.41 -9.65
C LYS A 81 -5.70 0.12 -11.14
N VAL A 82 -5.31 -1.06 -11.60
CA VAL A 82 -5.48 -1.54 -12.98
C VAL A 82 -6.32 -2.80 -12.93
N ASP A 83 -7.49 -2.78 -13.58
CA ASP A 83 -8.45 -3.90 -13.59
C ASP A 83 -8.77 -4.47 -12.19
N GLY A 84 -8.85 -3.58 -11.19
CA GLY A 84 -9.15 -3.92 -9.81
C GLY A 84 -7.95 -4.39 -8.98
N ASN A 85 -6.77 -4.57 -9.58
CA ASN A 85 -5.53 -4.96 -8.91
C ASN A 85 -4.61 -3.75 -8.69
N TRP A 86 -3.83 -3.78 -7.62
CA TRP A 86 -2.82 -2.76 -7.36
C TRP A 86 -1.56 -3.04 -8.17
N GLU A 87 -1.07 -2.00 -8.84
CA GLU A 87 0.22 -1.96 -9.50
C GLU A 87 1.05 -0.80 -8.94
N THR A 88 2.37 -0.92 -9.03
CA THR A 88 3.27 0.15 -8.60
C THR A 88 4.54 0.21 -9.43
N ASP A 89 5.09 1.41 -9.56
CA ASP A 89 6.40 1.65 -10.17
C ASP A 89 7.56 1.54 -9.19
N ALA A 90 7.32 1.08 -7.94
CA ALA A 90 8.27 0.91 -6.83
C ALA A 90 9.42 -0.07 -7.11
N PHE A 91 10.16 0.08 -8.20
CA PHE A 91 11.22 -0.84 -8.64
C PHE A 91 12.27 -0.17 -9.51
N SER A 92 12.19 1.14 -9.72
CA SER A 92 13.14 1.92 -10.51
C SER A 92 14.45 2.15 -9.73
N GLN A 93 15.24 1.08 -9.53
CA GLN A 93 16.72 1.04 -9.47
C GLN A 93 17.30 -0.27 -8.88
N LEU A 94 16.79 -1.44 -9.28
CA LEU A 94 17.55 -2.70 -9.13
C LEU A 94 17.94 -3.32 -10.49
N GLY A 95 18.17 -2.47 -11.50
CA GLY A 95 18.77 -2.88 -12.76
C GLY A 95 19.32 -1.71 -13.57
N GLY A 96 20.65 -1.63 -13.68
CA GLY A 96 21.30 -0.84 -14.75
C GLY A 96 22.60 -0.12 -14.42
N ALA A 97 23.63 -0.83 -13.96
CA ALA A 97 25.07 -0.70 -14.35
C ALA A 97 25.95 -1.46 -13.36
#